data_AF-A0AB36GA19-F1
#
_entry.id   AF-A0AB36GA19-F1
#
_cell.length_a   1.000
_cell.length_b   1.000
_cell.length_c   1.000
_cell.angle_alpha   90.00
_cell.angle_beta   90.00
_cell.angle_gamma   90.00
#
_symmetry.space_group_name_H-M   'P 1'
#
loop_
_entity.id
_entity.type
_entity.pdbx_description
1 polymer ?
#
loop_
_entity_poly.entity_id
_entity_poly.type
_entity_poly.pdbx_seq_one_letter_code
_entity_poly.pdbx_strand_id
1 'polypeptide(L)' 'MYERKDLRVLKIIQKAREFGDGDLLNEALVKQLIDADFCEISEKEKEELATLLNSLINAKDKALLSN' A
#
# COMPACT_ATOMS: atom_id res chain seq x y z
N MET A 1 -16.17 20.61 19.32
CA MET A 1 -15.99 19.21 19.77
C MET A 1 -14.63 18.78 19.25
N TYR A 2 -13.60 18.66 20.09
CA TYR A 2 -12.26 18.28 19.64
C TYR A 2 -12.29 16.79 19.29
N GLU A 3 -12.17 16.46 18.01
CA GLU A 3 -11.94 15.09 17.58
C GLU A 3 -10.64 14.60 18.21
N ARG A 4 -10.74 13.51 18.96
CA ARG A 4 -9.58 12.87 19.59
C ARG A 4 -8.77 12.21 18.48
N LYS A 5 -7.73 12.89 18.01
CA LYS A 5 -6.84 12.38 16.96
C LYS A 5 -6.01 11.21 17.47
N ASP A 6 -5.84 10.18 16.64
CA ASP A 6 -4.98 9.04 16.95
C ASP A 6 -3.51 9.46 16.82
N LEU A 7 -2.76 9.35 17.92
CA LEU A 7 -1.36 9.73 17.98
C LEU A 7 -0.48 8.89 17.03
N ARG A 8 -0.86 7.64 16.75
CA ARG A 8 -0.14 6.76 15.81
C ARG A 8 -0.24 7.29 14.39
N VAL A 9 -1.44 7.70 13.98
CA VAL A 9 -1.70 8.30 12.66
C VAL A 9 -0.87 9.57 12.48
N LEU A 10 -0.86 10.46 13.49
CA LEU A 10 -0.08 11.69 13.44
C LEU A 10 1.43 11.45 13.31
N LYS A 11 1.97 10.44 14.02
CA LYS A 11 3.39 10.07 13.93
C LYS A 11 3.76 9.53 12.55
N ILE A 12 2.89 8.73 11.93
CA ILE A 12 3.10 8.20 10.57
C ILE A 12 3.11 9.33 9.56
N ILE A 13 2.12 10.24 9.61
CA ILE A 13 2.06 11.41 8.73
C ILE A 13 3.31 12.29 8.90
N GLN A 14 3.78 12.48 10.14
CA GLN A 14 5.01 13.23 10.40
C GLN A 14 6.22 12.58 9.70
N LYS A 15 6.36 11.25 9.80
CA LYS A 15 7.44 10.51 9.14
C LYS A 15 7.30 10.53 7.62
N ALA A 16 6.10 10.36 7.09
CA ALA A 16 5.83 10.45 5.65
C ALA A 16 6.32 11.78 5.06
N ARG A 17 6.12 12.91 5.77
CA ARG A 17 6.68 14.22 5.39
C ARG A 17 8.20 14.23 5.37
N GLU A 18 8.84 13.61 6.36
CA GLU A 18 10.31 13.53 6.44
C GLU A 18 10.90 12.72 5.27
N PHE A 19 10.18 11.70 4.78
CA PHE A 19 10.62 10.84 3.68
C PHE A 19 10.10 11.27 2.29
N GLY A 20 9.27 12.30 2.21
CA GLY A 20 8.65 12.73 0.95
C GLY A 20 7.61 11.74 0.41
N ASP A 21 7.04 10.89 1.26
CA ASP A 21 5.97 9.95 0.91
C ASP A 21 4.62 10.68 0.95
N GLY A 22 4.09 11.01 -0.24
CA GLY A 22 2.83 11.73 -0.39
C GLY A 22 1.58 10.89 -0.08
N ASP A 23 1.66 9.57 -0.27
CA ASP A 23 0.52 8.68 -0.12
C ASP A 23 0.13 8.57 1.36
N LEU A 24 1.14 8.50 2.25
CA LEU A 24 0.95 8.41 3.69
C LEU A 24 0.64 9.76 4.39
N LEU A 25 0.39 10.85 3.63
CA LEU A 25 -0.07 12.12 4.19
C LEU A 25 -1.58 12.17 4.44
N ASN A 26 -2.32 11.19 3.93
CA ASN A 26 -3.77 11.12 4.08
C ASN A 26 -4.16 10.49 5.43
N GLU A 27 -4.69 11.31 6.34
CA GLU A 27 -5.10 10.90 7.69
C GLU A 27 -6.15 9.79 7.69
N ALA A 28 -7.10 9.80 6.74
CA ALA A 28 -8.13 8.77 6.64
C ALA A 28 -7.55 7.43 6.18
N LEU A 29 -6.66 7.46 5.18
CA LEU A 29 -5.97 6.27 4.69
C LEU A 29 -5.10 5.64 5.78
N VAL A 30 -4.27 6.45 6.44
CA VAL A 30 -3.38 5.96 7.50
C VAL A 30 -4.19 5.37 8.65
N LYS A 31 -5.33 5.98 9.01
CA LYS A 31 -6.23 5.43 10.02
C LYS A 31 -6.78 4.05 9.61
N GLN A 32 -7.24 3.92 8.37
CA GLN A 32 -7.71 2.63 7.84
C GLN A 32 -6.62 1.56 7.84
N LEU A 33 -5.39 1.92 7.48
CA LEU A 33 -4.25 1.00 7.47
C LEU A 33 -3.85 0.51 8.87
N ILE A 34 -3.91 1.40 9.87
CA ILE A 34 -3.58 1.04 11.26
C ILE A 34 -4.65 0.15 11.87
N ASP A 35 -5.92 0.38 11.53
CA ASP A 35 -7.05 -0.35 12.09
C ASP A 35 -7.41 -1.59 11.25
N ALA A 36 -6.72 -1.84 10.14
CA ALA A 36 -6.94 -3.00 9.29
C ALA A 36 -6.39 -4.28 9.93
N ASP A 37 -7.19 -5.34 9.91
CA ASP A 37 -6.72 -6.68 10.22
C ASP A 37 -5.87 -7.21 9.05
N PHE A 38 -4.61 -7.54 9.35
CA PHE A 38 -3.74 -8.18 8.38
C PHE A 38 -4.12 -9.66 8.27
N CYS A 39 -4.90 -9.99 7.25
CA CYS A 39 -5.11 -11.38 6.87
C CYS A 39 -3.84 -11.90 6.20
N GLU A 40 -3.28 -12.99 6.72
CA GLU A 40 -2.23 -13.72 6.01
C GLU A 40 -2.78 -14.23 4.68
N ILE A 41 -2.02 -13.95 3.62
CA ILE A 41 -2.29 -14.51 2.29
C ILE A 41 -1.91 -16.00 2.37
N SER A 42 -2.83 -16.89 2.03
CA SER A 42 -2.51 -18.33 1.98
C SER A 42 -1.45 -18.61 0.91
N GLU A 43 -0.70 -19.71 1.04
CA GLU A 43 0.30 -20.07 0.03
C GLU A 43 -0.30 -20.21 -1.38
N LYS A 44 -1.56 -20.64 -1.48
CA LYS A 44 -2.29 -20.68 -2.75
C LYS A 44 -2.54 -19.28 -3.33
N GLU A 45 -3.08 -18.36 -2.54
CA GLU A 45 -3.34 -16.99 -2.98
C GLU A 45 -2.04 -16.26 -3.35
N LYS A 46 -0.94 -16.59 -2.66
CA LYS A 46 0.39 -16.06 -2.95
C LYS A 46 0.91 -16.56 -4.29
N GLU A 47 0.73 -17.84 -4.63
CA GLU A 47 1.06 -18.38 -5.95
C GLU A 47 0.22 -17.72 -7.07
N GLU A 48 -1.08 -17.53 -6.82
CA GLU A 48 -1.99 -16.85 -7.76
C GLU A 48 -1.56 -15.39 -7.97
N LEU A 49 -1.24 -14.67 -6.89
CA LEU A 49 -0.78 -13.28 -6.95
C LEU A 49 0.57 -13.17 -7.67
N ALA A 50 1.52 -14.06 -7.39
CA ALA A 50 2.80 -14.10 -8.08
C ALA A 50 2.62 -14.34 -9.58
N THR A 51 1.72 -15.24 -9.96
CA THR A 51 1.39 -15.51 -11.36
C THR A 51 0.81 -14.27 -12.04
N LEU A 52 -0.13 -13.59 -11.38
CA LEU A 52 -0.72 -12.35 -11.90
C LEU A 52 0.34 -11.27 -12.10
N LEU A 53 1.18 -11.01 -11.11
CA LEU A 53 2.24 -9.99 -11.19
C LEU A 53 3.23 -10.30 -12.32
N ASN A 54 3.65 -11.55 -12.45
CA ASN A 54 4.53 -11.98 -13.54
C ASN A 54 3.87 -11.82 -14.91
N SER A 55 2.55 -12.06 -15.01
CA SER A 55 1.81 -11.83 -16.26
C SER A 55 1.79 -10.35 -16.66
N LEU A 56 1.64 -9.44 -15.69
CA LEU A 56 1.64 -7.99 -15.92
C LEU A 56 3.03 -7.50 -16.36
N ILE A 57 4.09 -7.99 -15.71
CA ILE A 57 5.48 -7.68 -16.09
C ILE A 57 5.73 -8.16 -17.52
N ASN A 58 5.40 -9.42 -17.83
CA ASN A 58 5.59 -9.97 -19.17
C ASN A 58 4.78 -9.23 -20.24
N ALA A 59 3.56 -8.79 -19.93
CA ALA A 59 2.74 -8.01 -20.84
C ALA A 59 3.36 -6.63 -21.11
N LYS A 60 3.87 -5.96 -20.07
CA LYS A 60 4.60 -4.69 -20.19
C LYS A 60 5.87 -4.86 -21.04
N ASP A 61 6.66 -5.90 -20.78
CA ASP A 61 7.91 -6.16 -21.51
C ASP A 61 7.64 -6.46 -22.98
N LYS A 62 6.61 -7.26 -23.29
CA LYS A 62 6.16 -7.48 -24.67
C LYS A 62 5.71 -6.18 -25.34
N ALA A 63 4.96 -5.33 -24.65
CA ALA A 63 4.52 -4.05 -25.19
C ALA A 63 5.72 -3.11 -25.48
N LEU A 64 6.76 -3.14 -24.64
CA LEU A 64 7.99 -2.38 -24.85
C LEU A 64 8.83 -2.91 -26.00
N LEU A 65 8.87 -4.23 -26.22
CA LEU A 65 9.59 -4.89 -27.33
C LEU A 65 8.87 -4.82 -28.68
N SER A 66 7.58 -4.45 -28.69
CA SER A 66 6.75 -4.33 -29.89
C SER A 66 6.80 -2.94 -30.53
N ASN A 67 7.69 -2.07 -30.06
CA ASN A 67 7.92 -0.71 -30.55
C ASN A 67 9.26 -0.62 -31.29
#